data_AF-A0A2V3W5B5-F1
#
_entry.id   AF-A0A2V3W5B5-F1
#
_cell.length_a   1.000
_cell.length_b   1.000
_cell.length_c   1.000
_cell.angle_alpha   90.00
_cell.angle_beta   90.00
_cell.angle_gamma   90.00
#
_symmetry.space_group_name_H-M   'P 1'
#
loop_
_entity.id
_entity.type
_entity.pdbx_description
1 polymer ?
#
loop_
_entity_poly.entity_id
_entity_poly.type
_entity_poly.pdbx_seq_one_letter_code
_entity_poly.pdbx_strand_id
1 'polypeptide(L)' 'MTEQERFKSLLQNIIYETEQDNITSTDELIHLIVREFQKTLLIASNRP' A
#
# COMPACT_ATOMS: atom_id res chain seq x y z
N MET A 1 -9.65 14.05 -0.47
CA MET A 1 -8.36 13.34 -0.33
C MET A 1 -7.40 13.74 -1.43
N THR A 2 -6.33 14.42 -1.08
CA THR A 2 -5.25 14.84 -1.98
C THR A 2 -4.38 13.63 -2.39
N GLU A 3 -3.50 13.81 -3.36
CA GLU A 3 -2.54 12.78 -3.75
C GLU A 3 -1.53 12.49 -2.64
N GLN A 4 -1.09 13.52 -1.93
CA GLN A 4 -0.23 13.37 -0.74
C GLN A 4 -0.90 12.55 0.37
N GLU A 5 -2.19 12.78 0.66
CA GLU A 5 -2.92 12.01 1.67
C GLU A 5 -3.06 10.52 1.27
N ARG A 6 -3.24 10.25 -0.03
CA ARG A 6 -3.25 8.89 -0.57
C ARG A 6 -1.90 8.20 -0.41
N PHE A 7 -0.82 8.89 -0.78
CA PHE A 7 0.52 8.34 -0.67
C PHE A 7 0.90 8.08 0.80
N LYS A 8 0.53 8.98 1.71
CA LYS A 8 0.69 8.79 3.16
C LYS A 8 -0.06 7.56 3.65
N SER A 9 -1.30 7.37 3.22
CA SER A 9 -2.12 6.20 3.61
C SER A 9 -1.53 4.89 3.08
N LEU A 10 -1.03 4.88 1.84
CA LEU A 10 -0.35 3.71 1.26
C LEU A 10 0.88 3.32 2.09
N LEU A 11 1.72 4.29 2.46
CA LEU A 11 2.91 4.01 3.27
C LEU A 11 2.54 3.51 4.68
N GLN A 12 1.50 4.09 5.30
CA GLN A 12 1.02 3.64 6.60
C GLN A 12 0.51 2.19 6.56
N ASN A 13 -0.21 1.81 5.51
CA ASN A 13 -0.69 0.43 5.35
C ASN A 13 0.48 -0.55 5.15
N ILE A 14 1.46 -0.20 4.31
CA ILE A 14 2.63 -1.07 4.08
C ILE A 14 3.39 -1.28 5.39
N ILE A 15 3.65 -0.21 6.17
CA ILE A 15 4.33 -0.32 7.47
C ILE A 15 3.53 -1.20 8.43
N TYR A 16 2.22 -0.91 8.57
CA TYR A 16 1.34 -1.63 9.47
C TYR A 16 1.30 -3.13 9.17
N GLU A 17 1.12 -3.52 7.90
CA GLU A 17 1.05 -4.93 7.50
C GLU A 17 2.41 -5.62 7.60
N THR A 18 3.52 -4.91 7.32
CA THR A 18 4.87 -5.44 7.52
C THR A 18 5.11 -5.82 8.99
N GLU A 19 4.70 -4.96 9.92
CA GLU A 19 4.83 -5.20 11.36
C GLU A 19 3.86 -6.28 11.86
N GLN A 20 2.59 -6.21 11.45
CA GLN A 20 1.55 -7.13 11.90
C GLN A 20 1.84 -8.58 11.47
N ASP A 21 2.22 -8.77 10.20
CA ASP A 21 2.43 -10.09 9.62
C ASP A 21 3.87 -10.59 9.82
N ASN A 22 4.70 -9.83 10.55
CA ASN A 22 6.14 -10.10 10.77
C ASN A 22 6.86 -10.44 9.45
N ILE A 23 6.62 -9.63 8.42
CA ILE A 23 7.23 -9.83 7.11
C ILE A 23 8.74 -9.61 7.25
N THR A 24 9.50 -10.68 7.06
CA THR A 24 10.97 -10.65 7.10
C THR A 24 11.60 -10.99 5.76
N SER A 25 10.82 -11.60 4.85
CA SER A 25 11.27 -11.88 3.49
C SER A 25 11.12 -10.67 2.58
N THR A 26 12.14 -10.40 1.78
CA THR A 26 12.10 -9.36 0.74
C THR A 26 11.01 -9.65 -0.29
N ASP A 27 10.76 -10.91 -0.64
CA ASP A 27 9.74 -11.27 -1.63
C ASP A 27 8.33 -10.98 -1.11
N GLU A 28 8.07 -11.26 0.17
CA GLU A 28 6.80 -10.96 0.83
C GLU A 28 6.57 -9.45 0.90
N LEU A 29 7.62 -8.67 1.22
CA LEU A 29 7.56 -7.21 1.24
C LEU A 29 7.28 -6.64 -0.16
N ILE A 30 7.93 -7.16 -1.21
CA ILE A 30 7.68 -6.73 -2.59
C ILE A 30 6.22 -7.04 -2.98
N HIS A 31 5.70 -8.22 -2.66
CA HIS A 31 4.31 -8.56 -2.94
C HIS A 31 3.32 -7.64 -2.21
N LEU A 32 3.58 -7.33 -0.94
CA LEU A 32 2.78 -6.38 -0.17
C LEU A 32 2.76 -5.00 -0.83
N ILE A 33 3.94 -4.47 -1.17
CA ILE A 33 4.07 -3.16 -1.81
C ILE A 33 3.28 -3.12 -3.13
N VAL A 34 3.48 -4.09 -4.02
CA VAL A 34 2.77 -4.15 -5.31
C VAL A 34 1.26 -4.18 -5.10
N ARG A 35 0.78 -4.96 -4.14
CA ARG A 35 -0.65 -5.08 -3.81
C ARG A 35 -1.23 -3.76 -3.31
N GLU A 36 -0.56 -3.06 -2.39
CA GLU A 36 -1.03 -1.77 -1.87
C GLU A 36 -0.99 -0.66 -2.94
N PHE A 37 -0.01 -0.68 -3.83
CA PHE A 37 0.03 0.20 -5.00
C PHE A 37 -1.16 -0.04 -5.94
N GLN A 38 -1.47 -1.29 -6.27
CA GLN A 38 -2.61 -1.63 -7.12
C GLN A 38 -3.94 -1.18 -6.50
N LYS A 39 -4.15 -1.39 -5.19
CA LYS A 39 -5.33 -0.90 -4.47
C LYS A 39 -5.46 0.62 -4.58
N THR A 40 -4.37 1.34 -4.36
CA THR A 40 -4.36 2.82 -4.39
C THR A 40 -4.63 3.38 -5.79
N LEU A 41 -4.11 2.72 -6.83
CA LEU A 41 -4.36 3.09 -8.23
C LEU A 41 -5.79 2.75 -8.69
N LEU A 42 -6.32 1.59 -8.30
CA LEU A 42 -7.72 1.22 -8.60
C LEU A 42 -8.73 2.21 -8.00
N ILE A 43 -8.46 2.71 -6.79
CA ILE A 43 -9.27 3.76 -6.16
C ILE A 43 -9.15 5.09 -6.93
N ALA A 44 -8.03 5.37 -7.61
CA ALA A 44 -7.89 6.54 -8.46
C ALA A 44 -8.66 6.40 -9.79
N SER A 45 -8.74 5.20 -10.34
CA SER A 45 -9.44 4.90 -11.61
C SER A 45 -10.97 4.84 -11.48
N ASN A 46 -11.53 4.65 -10.29
CA ASN A 46 -12.98 4.62 -10.03
C ASN A 46 -13.60 6.01 -9.75
N ARG A 47 -13.04 7.09 -10.32
CA ARG A 47 -13.68 8.42 -10.29
C ARG A 47 -14.54 8.60 -11.56
N PRO A 48 -15.84 8.92 -11.46
CA PRO A 48 -16.59 9.50 -12.58
C PRO A 48 -16.01 10.86 -12.99
#